data_AF-A0A930QHK6-F1
#
_entry.id   AF-A0A930QHK6-F1
#
_cell.length_a   1.000
_cell.length_b   1.000
_cell.length_c   1.000
_cell.angle_alpha   90.00
_cell.angle_beta   90.00
_cell.angle_gamma   90.00
#
_symmetry.space_group_name_H-M   'P 1'
#
loop_
_entity.id
_entity.type
_entity.pdbx_description
1 polymer ?
#
loop_
_entity_poly.entity_id
_entity_poly.type
_entity_poly.pdbx_seq_one_letter_code
_entity_poly.pdbx_strand_id
1 'polypeptide(L)'
;MFGLFDKKKEAEVSLADRIAAKPLASVGAPQGAAAAKPRVPFAGLGSVGAGDMKSAYLSRSELTAERLRELYDVPGGPAIVLGFVSSDLPMAEIARTVQTASPPDVQVLLISSCGELTHTPGTRSYYMDAKDGRAKVLLQVYSKRMIAQTHMMTIPLHNEDIRRGTVELTPDERIQKIREGIDAQRVPFPVRFDNTFAFVYIDGVTACESFVLKALYDSEFLPCPYIGGSASGALDFSHTYIYNGKQVLENHAVVLVVRLADDYRYSIFKSQAAEPTGDKWTIIGSDATLRTVETVADAEGHPVPFADVLMEHLHVSDVNALSDALAGYTFASHVGKQYFIRSLQQFDVAEKRFHFYCDITAGEEIFLMRRENFVKTLKDEYAAYAKGKPAPIGAVLNDCILRRLTFAAELAGADLFDGIALAGFSAFGEVAGLHTNETLTAIFFYQLSGGTFSDGYMDRFPSKYALYQKTYLEHEIKRRAIIAHLREGIIQEFDSYRQQMAGLSDVMEHVAESVENVSG
;
A
#
# COMPACT_ATOMS: atom_id res chain seq x y z
N MET A 1 47.33 4.29 33.19
CA MET A 1 46.33 3.66 34.08
C MET A 1 45.12 4.60 34.08
N PHE A 2 43.93 4.06 33.80
CA PHE A 2 42.60 4.72 33.69
C PHE A 2 42.37 5.57 32.42
N GLY A 3 41.31 5.40 31.63
CA GLY A 3 40.14 4.50 31.69
C GLY A 3 39.10 5.02 30.70
N LEU A 4 38.76 4.20 29.68
CA LEU A 4 37.70 4.46 28.70
C LEU A 4 36.32 4.44 29.37
N PHE A 5 35.44 5.35 28.99
CA PHE A 5 33.99 5.21 29.20
C PHE A 5 33.28 5.02 27.86
N ASP A 6 32.78 3.80 27.68
CA ASP A 6 31.86 3.38 26.63
C ASP A 6 30.55 4.19 26.69
N LYS A 7 30.17 4.80 25.57
CA LYS A 7 28.79 5.20 25.32
C LYS A 7 28.02 3.95 24.88
N LYS A 8 27.16 3.43 25.76
CA LYS A 8 26.15 2.43 25.41
C LYS A 8 25.27 2.98 24.29
N LYS A 9 25.27 2.31 23.12
CA LYS A 9 24.18 2.38 22.15
C LYS A 9 22.95 1.78 22.83
N GLU A 10 21.88 2.56 22.97
CA GLU A 10 20.55 2.00 23.24
C GLU A 10 20.16 1.16 22.02
N ALA A 11 19.77 -0.08 22.28
CA ALA A 11 19.29 -0.99 21.25
C ALA A 11 17.88 -0.57 20.84
N GLU A 12 17.72 -0.19 19.57
CA GLU A 12 16.41 -0.13 18.94
C GLU A 12 15.75 -1.50 19.03
N VAL A 13 14.60 -1.54 19.70
CA VAL A 13 13.77 -2.74 19.83
C VAL A 13 13.03 -2.94 18.52
N SER A 14 13.25 -4.10 17.88
CA SER A 14 12.62 -4.51 16.62
C SER A 14 11.09 -4.54 16.73
N LEU A 15 10.39 -4.21 15.64
CA LEU A 15 8.92 -4.25 15.52
C LEU A 15 8.32 -5.64 15.88
N ALA A 16 9.11 -6.71 15.70
CA ALA A 16 8.72 -8.07 16.11
C ALA A 16 8.49 -8.18 17.63
N ASP A 17 9.24 -7.43 18.44
CA ASP A 17 9.15 -7.45 19.90
C ASP A 17 7.99 -6.60 20.42
N ARG A 18 7.52 -5.60 19.64
CA ARG A 18 6.37 -4.75 20.02
C ARG A 18 5.01 -5.40 19.71
N ILE A 19 4.95 -6.28 18.71
CA ILE A 19 3.72 -7.02 18.34
C ILE A 19 3.56 -8.31 19.19
N ALA A 20 4.58 -8.71 19.95
CA ALA A 20 4.53 -9.87 20.84
C ALA A 20 3.68 -9.69 22.11
N ALA A 21 3.00 -8.55 22.30
CA ALA A 21 2.18 -8.29 23.48
C ALA A 21 0.74 -8.79 23.34
N LYS A 22 0.49 -9.97 23.94
CA LYS A 22 -0.80 -10.59 24.31
C LYS A 22 -1.84 -10.86 23.20
N PRO A 23 -2.13 -12.15 22.90
CA PRO A 23 -3.33 -12.50 22.15
C PRO A 23 -4.59 -12.05 22.91
N LEU A 24 -5.57 -11.52 22.18
CA LEU A 24 -6.92 -11.30 22.68
C LEU A 24 -7.46 -12.59 23.30
N ALA A 25 -7.88 -12.52 24.56
CA ALA A 25 -8.59 -13.61 25.20
C ALA A 25 -9.92 -13.82 24.48
N SER A 26 -10.03 -14.90 23.71
CA SER A 26 -11.32 -15.33 23.15
C SER A 26 -12.28 -15.68 24.30
N VAL A 27 -13.42 -15.01 24.35
CA VAL A 27 -14.54 -15.42 25.19
C VAL A 27 -15.03 -16.77 24.66
N GLY A 28 -15.03 -17.78 25.53
CA GLY A 28 -15.10 -19.19 25.17
C GLY A 28 -16.24 -19.57 24.23
N ALA A 29 -15.89 -20.28 23.15
CA ALA A 29 -16.84 -21.02 22.32
C ALA A 29 -17.09 -22.41 22.92
N PRO A 30 -18.33 -22.95 22.89
CA PRO A 30 -18.62 -24.28 23.40
C PRO A 30 -17.93 -25.36 22.55
N GLN A 31 -17.30 -26.32 23.21
CA GLN A 31 -16.79 -27.54 22.58
C GLN A 31 -17.94 -28.41 22.07
N GLY A 32 -17.84 -28.86 20.82
CA GLY A 32 -18.50 -30.08 20.35
C GLY A 32 -19.55 -29.89 19.25
N ALA A 33 -19.11 -29.85 18.00
CA ALA A 33 -19.79 -30.48 16.87
C ALA A 33 -18.83 -30.51 15.67
N ALA A 34 -18.68 -31.68 15.03
CA ALA A 34 -17.90 -31.82 13.80
C ALA A 34 -18.46 -30.89 12.72
N ALA A 35 -17.77 -29.78 12.43
CA ALA A 35 -18.17 -28.83 11.42
C ALA A 35 -18.05 -29.48 10.04
N ALA A 36 -19.18 -29.60 9.35
CA ALA A 36 -19.24 -30.04 7.96
C ALA A 36 -18.34 -29.17 7.08
N LYS A 37 -17.58 -29.80 6.18
CA LYS A 37 -16.74 -29.10 5.17
C LYS A 37 -17.62 -28.08 4.41
N PRO A 38 -17.34 -26.77 4.50
CA PRO A 38 -18.01 -25.82 3.62
C PRO A 38 -17.55 -26.11 2.19
N ARG A 39 -18.49 -26.54 1.34
CA ARG A 39 -18.25 -26.73 -0.09
C ARG A 39 -18.00 -25.35 -0.72
N VAL A 40 -16.78 -25.14 -1.22
CA VAL A 40 -16.44 -24.01 -2.08
C VAL A 40 -17.30 -24.10 -3.35
N PRO A 41 -17.95 -23.01 -3.81
CA PRO A 41 -18.89 -23.05 -4.94
C PRO A 41 -18.27 -23.41 -6.31
N PHE A 42 -16.95 -23.58 -6.38
CA PHE A 42 -16.23 -23.82 -7.64
C PHE A 42 -15.52 -25.18 -7.70
N ALA A 43 -15.62 -26.02 -6.67
CA ALA A 43 -15.05 -27.37 -6.70
C ALA A 43 -15.83 -28.26 -7.69
N GLY A 44 -15.39 -28.33 -8.94
CA GLY A 44 -15.88 -29.29 -9.95
C GLY A 44 -16.34 -28.73 -11.30
N LEU A 45 -16.21 -27.43 -11.56
CA LEU A 45 -16.42 -26.88 -12.89
C LEU A 45 -15.07 -26.84 -13.62
N GLY A 46 -14.87 -27.71 -14.61
CA GLY A 46 -13.72 -27.59 -15.51
C GLY A 46 -13.71 -26.20 -16.14
N SER A 47 -12.68 -25.40 -15.84
CA SER A 47 -12.60 -24.04 -16.36
C SER A 47 -12.10 -24.07 -17.80
N VAL A 48 -12.89 -23.50 -18.71
CA VAL A 48 -12.37 -23.07 -20.02
C VAL A 48 -11.20 -22.12 -19.74
N GLY A 49 -10.00 -22.45 -20.23
CA GLY A 49 -8.77 -21.68 -19.98
C GLY A 49 -7.85 -22.22 -18.91
N ALA A 50 -8.17 -23.39 -18.34
CA ALA A 50 -7.23 -24.13 -17.50
C ALA A 50 -5.92 -24.36 -18.28
N GLY A 51 -4.82 -23.76 -17.81
CA GLY A 51 -3.48 -23.90 -18.40
C GLY A 51 -2.90 -22.64 -19.04
N ASP A 52 -3.67 -21.55 -19.23
CA ASP A 52 -3.08 -20.26 -19.66
C ASP A 52 -2.23 -19.61 -18.57
N MET A 53 -2.47 -20.01 -17.32
CA MET A 53 -1.70 -19.61 -16.16
C MET A 53 -1.22 -20.85 -15.41
N LYS A 54 0.05 -20.84 -15.01
CA LYS A 54 0.63 -21.85 -14.11
C LYS A 54 1.46 -21.15 -13.04
N SER A 55 1.45 -21.67 -11.82
CA SER A 55 2.29 -21.19 -10.73
C SER A 55 3.13 -22.32 -10.15
N ALA A 56 4.33 -22.00 -9.67
CA ALA A 56 5.22 -22.93 -9.00
C ALA A 56 5.88 -22.28 -7.79
N TYR A 57 5.80 -22.96 -6.65
CA TYR A 57 6.51 -22.58 -5.42
C TYR A 57 7.73 -23.48 -5.24
N LEU A 58 8.91 -22.93 -5.50
CA LEU A 58 10.15 -23.66 -5.65
C LEU A 58 11.15 -23.25 -4.57
N SER A 59 11.90 -24.19 -4.03
CA SER A 59 13.17 -23.89 -3.38
C SER A 59 14.25 -23.57 -4.41
N ARG A 60 15.37 -23.00 -3.94
CA ARG A 60 16.55 -22.74 -4.79
C ARG A 60 17.04 -23.98 -5.55
N SER A 61 17.02 -25.17 -4.94
CA SER A 61 17.46 -26.42 -5.58
C SER A 61 16.44 -26.97 -6.59
N GLU A 62 15.16 -26.61 -6.46
CA GLU A 62 14.09 -26.99 -7.39
C GLU A 62 14.00 -26.07 -8.61
N LEU A 63 14.71 -24.93 -8.60
CA LEU A 63 14.77 -23.98 -9.70
C LEU A 63 15.70 -24.48 -10.83
N THR A 64 15.38 -25.64 -11.40
CA THR A 64 16.13 -26.27 -12.49
C THR A 64 15.55 -25.92 -13.85
N ALA A 65 16.35 -26.10 -14.91
CA ALA A 65 15.90 -25.88 -16.29
C ALA A 65 14.75 -26.81 -16.69
N GLU A 66 14.72 -28.05 -16.17
CA GLU A 66 13.63 -29.01 -16.39
C GLU A 66 12.33 -28.51 -15.76
N ARG A 67 12.36 -28.10 -14.49
CA ARG A 67 11.18 -27.60 -13.78
C ARG A 67 10.65 -26.30 -14.39
N LEU A 68 11.53 -25.41 -14.82
CA LEU A 68 11.12 -24.19 -15.53
C LEU A 68 10.50 -24.52 -16.89
N ARG A 69 11.01 -25.51 -17.63
CA ARG A 69 10.39 -25.99 -18.88
C ARG A 69 8.98 -26.56 -18.65
N GLU A 70 8.76 -27.34 -17.59
CA GLU A 70 7.43 -27.83 -17.22
C GLU A 70 6.45 -26.70 -16.86
N LEU A 71 6.95 -25.68 -16.16
CA LEU A 71 6.17 -24.48 -15.83
C LEU A 71 5.83 -23.64 -17.08
N TYR A 72 6.74 -23.59 -18.06
CA TYR A 72 6.58 -22.86 -19.33
C TYR A 72 5.75 -23.58 -20.38
N ASP A 73 5.34 -24.82 -20.12
CA ASP A 73 4.42 -25.58 -20.95
C ASP A 73 2.99 -25.02 -20.84
N VAL A 74 2.76 -23.84 -21.40
CA VAL A 74 1.48 -23.15 -21.47
C VAL A 74 1.13 -22.89 -22.94
N PRO A 75 -0.16 -22.65 -23.28
CA PRO A 75 -0.58 -22.45 -24.67
C PRO A 75 0.21 -21.36 -25.43
N GLY A 76 0.95 -21.76 -26.47
CA GLY A 76 1.80 -20.84 -27.24
C GLY A 76 3.11 -20.45 -26.53
N GLY A 77 3.44 -21.05 -25.39
CA GLY A 77 4.60 -20.71 -24.58
C GLY A 77 4.37 -19.49 -23.68
N PRO A 78 5.37 -19.14 -22.83
CA PRO A 78 5.24 -18.05 -21.87
C PRO A 78 5.36 -16.68 -22.55
N ALA A 79 4.45 -15.77 -22.21
CA ALA A 79 4.49 -14.35 -22.56
C ALA A 79 5.04 -13.48 -21.42
N ILE A 80 4.69 -13.84 -20.18
CA ILE A 80 5.15 -13.17 -18.96
C ILE A 80 5.55 -14.23 -17.93
N VAL A 81 6.65 -13.99 -17.23
CA VAL A 81 7.03 -14.69 -15.98
C VAL A 81 7.08 -13.64 -14.88
N LEU A 82 6.09 -13.66 -14.00
CA LEU A 82 6.05 -12.84 -12.78
C LEU A 82 6.57 -13.67 -11.61
N GLY A 83 7.50 -13.14 -10.83
CA GLY A 83 8.08 -13.89 -9.71
C GLY A 83 8.22 -13.10 -8.43
N PHE A 84 8.03 -13.79 -7.32
CA PHE A 84 8.24 -13.30 -5.96
C PHE A 84 9.37 -14.12 -5.33
N VAL A 85 10.47 -13.45 -5.02
CA VAL A 85 11.73 -14.05 -4.60
C VAL A 85 11.98 -13.72 -3.14
N SER A 86 12.18 -14.74 -2.32
CA SER A 86 12.51 -14.55 -0.91
C SER A 86 13.71 -13.62 -0.74
N SER A 87 13.64 -12.66 0.19
CA SER A 87 14.68 -11.65 0.43
C SER A 87 16.04 -12.24 0.83
N ASP A 88 16.08 -13.46 1.37
CA ASP A 88 17.30 -14.19 1.69
C ASP A 88 17.98 -14.87 0.49
N LEU A 89 17.40 -14.77 -0.71
CA LEU A 89 18.00 -15.25 -1.96
C LEU A 89 18.67 -14.13 -2.75
N PRO A 90 19.84 -14.39 -3.37
CA PRO A 90 20.49 -13.43 -4.24
C PRO A 90 19.68 -13.22 -5.54
N MET A 91 18.92 -12.10 -5.61
CA MET A 91 18.03 -11.78 -6.74
C MET A 91 18.73 -11.91 -8.10
N ALA A 92 19.98 -11.46 -8.23
CA ALA A 92 20.73 -11.54 -9.48
C ALA A 92 20.99 -12.97 -9.97
N GLU A 93 21.19 -13.93 -9.05
CA GLU A 93 21.37 -15.34 -9.38
C GLU A 93 20.05 -15.96 -9.82
N ILE A 94 18.98 -15.71 -9.05
CA ILE A 94 17.63 -16.20 -9.36
C ILE A 94 17.17 -15.67 -10.73
N ALA A 95 17.34 -14.37 -10.96
CA ALA A 95 17.04 -13.71 -12.22
C ALA A 95 17.80 -14.34 -13.40
N ARG A 96 19.10 -14.62 -13.24
CA ARG A 96 19.91 -15.26 -14.29
C ARG A 96 19.40 -16.67 -14.61
N THR A 97 19.07 -17.47 -13.60
CA THR A 97 18.55 -18.83 -13.77
C THR A 97 17.21 -18.82 -14.50
N VAL A 98 16.27 -17.97 -14.06
CA VAL A 98 14.95 -17.81 -14.70
C VAL A 98 15.10 -17.30 -16.13
N GLN A 99 15.91 -16.27 -16.35
CA GLN A 99 16.11 -15.65 -17.66
C GLN A 99 16.79 -16.61 -18.66
N THR A 100 17.72 -17.44 -18.21
CA THR A 100 18.44 -18.39 -19.08
C THR A 100 17.54 -19.54 -19.54
N ALA A 101 16.60 -19.98 -18.71
CA ALA A 101 15.60 -20.98 -19.09
C ALA A 101 14.45 -20.40 -19.93
N SER A 102 14.31 -19.07 -19.95
CA SER A 102 13.21 -18.34 -20.56
C SER A 102 13.39 -18.16 -22.08
N PRO A 103 12.33 -18.25 -22.88
CA PRO A 103 12.39 -17.87 -24.29
C PRO A 103 12.80 -16.40 -24.49
N PRO A 104 13.46 -16.02 -25.60
CA PRO A 104 13.99 -14.66 -25.78
C PRO A 104 12.95 -13.53 -25.77
N ASP A 105 11.69 -13.83 -26.08
CA ASP A 105 10.61 -12.84 -26.25
C ASP A 105 9.69 -12.71 -25.02
N VAL A 106 9.95 -13.47 -23.95
CA VAL A 106 9.16 -13.40 -22.71
C VAL A 106 9.54 -12.18 -21.88
N GLN A 107 8.56 -11.55 -21.23
CA GLN A 107 8.83 -10.55 -20.20
C GLN A 107 9.06 -11.24 -18.86
N VAL A 108 10.24 -11.08 -18.26
CA VAL A 108 10.54 -11.58 -16.91
C VAL A 108 10.54 -10.41 -15.94
N LEU A 109 9.71 -10.48 -14.91
CA LEU A 109 9.61 -9.48 -13.85
C LEU A 109 9.65 -10.19 -12.50
N LEU A 110 10.70 -9.93 -11.71
CA LEU A 110 10.86 -10.53 -10.38
C LEU A 110 10.91 -9.45 -9.31
N ILE A 111 10.28 -9.71 -8.17
CA ILE A 111 10.17 -8.77 -7.05
C ILE A 111 10.64 -9.49 -5.80
N SER A 112 11.43 -8.82 -4.95
CA SER A 112 11.80 -9.36 -3.65
C SER A 112 10.58 -9.41 -2.72
N SER A 113 10.52 -10.43 -1.87
CA SER A 113 9.39 -10.71 -1.00
C SER A 113 9.83 -11.07 0.41
N CYS A 114 9.04 -10.66 1.41
CA CYS A 114 9.11 -11.12 2.80
C CYS A 114 8.08 -12.22 3.14
N GLY A 115 7.31 -12.70 2.16
CA GLY A 115 6.42 -13.85 2.34
C GLY A 115 5.58 -14.10 1.09
N GLU A 116 5.49 -15.35 0.67
CA GLU A 116 4.77 -15.71 -0.56
C GLU A 116 3.32 -16.15 -0.27
N LEU A 117 2.44 -15.91 -1.24
CA LEU A 117 1.02 -16.28 -1.19
C LEU A 117 0.67 -17.20 -2.35
N THR A 118 0.34 -18.45 -2.05
CA THR A 118 -0.04 -19.45 -3.06
C THR A 118 -0.65 -20.68 -2.37
N HIS A 119 -1.12 -21.66 -3.14
CA HIS A 119 -1.51 -22.97 -2.62
C HIS A 119 -0.48 -24.02 -3.03
N THR A 120 -0.11 -24.87 -2.08
CA THR A 120 0.69 -26.08 -2.34
C THR A 120 -0.04 -27.34 -1.83
N PRO A 121 0.25 -28.52 -2.40
CA PRO A 121 -0.39 -29.75 -1.94
C PRO A 121 -0.27 -29.95 -0.43
N GLY A 122 -1.40 -30.08 0.26
CA GLY A 122 -1.47 -30.27 1.71
C GLY A 122 -1.56 -28.98 2.54
N THR A 123 -1.50 -27.80 1.92
CA THR A 123 -1.77 -26.52 2.60
C THR A 123 -3.27 -26.20 2.58
N ARG A 124 -3.75 -25.55 3.65
CA ARG A 124 -5.13 -25.05 3.76
C ARG A 124 -5.22 -23.56 3.44
N SER A 125 -4.31 -22.78 4.00
CA SER A 125 -4.26 -21.33 3.81
C SER A 125 -3.34 -20.98 2.64
N TYR A 126 -3.70 -19.93 1.90
CA TYR A 126 -2.82 -19.40 0.86
C TYR A 126 -1.62 -18.60 1.42
N TYR A 127 -1.57 -18.35 2.73
CA TYR A 127 -0.39 -17.75 3.39
C TYR A 127 0.68 -18.82 3.62
N MET A 128 1.77 -18.78 2.85
CA MET A 128 2.93 -19.67 3.08
C MET A 128 3.75 -19.21 4.28
N ASP A 129 4.55 -20.11 4.85
CA ASP A 129 5.47 -19.79 5.94
C ASP A 129 6.45 -18.69 5.50
N ALA A 130 6.59 -17.65 6.32
CA ALA A 130 7.32 -16.42 6.01
C ALA A 130 8.56 -16.25 6.89
N LYS A 131 9.06 -17.34 7.48
CA LYS A 131 10.30 -17.31 8.29
C LYS A 131 11.51 -16.86 7.47
N ASP A 132 12.46 -16.27 8.18
CA ASP A 132 13.77 -15.94 7.64
C ASP A 132 14.51 -17.20 7.17
N GLY A 133 15.24 -17.09 6.07
CA GLY A 133 16.02 -18.19 5.50
C GLY A 133 15.18 -19.26 4.78
N ARG A 134 13.92 -18.96 4.45
CA ARG A 134 13.03 -19.90 3.73
C ARG A 134 13.54 -20.25 2.33
N ALA A 135 14.30 -19.37 1.69
CA ALA A 135 14.94 -19.60 0.39
C ALA A 135 13.97 -20.09 -0.70
N LYS A 136 12.83 -19.38 -0.84
CA LYS A 136 11.75 -19.72 -1.76
C LYS A 136 11.61 -18.75 -2.93
N VAL A 137 11.15 -19.29 -4.05
CA VAL A 137 10.83 -18.56 -5.28
C VAL A 137 9.43 -19.00 -5.73
N LEU A 138 8.51 -18.05 -5.78
CA LEU A 138 7.17 -18.26 -6.34
C LEU A 138 7.12 -17.65 -7.73
N LEU A 139 6.90 -18.46 -8.75
CA LEU A 139 6.77 -18.00 -10.14
C LEU A 139 5.33 -18.20 -10.62
N GLN A 140 4.85 -17.29 -11.44
CA GLN A 140 3.62 -17.42 -12.21
C GLN A 140 3.87 -17.06 -13.67
N VAL A 141 3.36 -17.91 -14.54
CA VAL A 141 3.59 -17.83 -15.98
C VAL A 141 2.27 -17.62 -16.68
N TYR A 142 2.28 -16.76 -17.69
CA TYR A 142 1.13 -16.38 -18.50
C TYR A 142 1.37 -16.80 -19.94
N SER A 143 0.37 -17.38 -20.60
CA SER A 143 0.48 -17.90 -21.95
C SER A 143 0.46 -16.81 -23.03
N LYS A 144 1.10 -17.05 -24.18
CA LYS A 144 0.98 -16.18 -25.37
C LYS A 144 -0.42 -16.18 -25.98
N ARG A 145 -1.26 -17.17 -25.64
CA ARG A 145 -2.68 -17.15 -26.00
C ARG A 145 -3.47 -16.09 -25.21
N MET A 146 -3.13 -15.90 -23.93
CA MET A 146 -3.79 -14.95 -23.04
C MET A 146 -3.28 -13.52 -23.22
N ILE A 147 -1.99 -13.35 -23.44
CA ILE A 147 -1.33 -12.04 -23.49
C ILE A 147 -1.15 -11.60 -24.94
N ALA A 148 -1.85 -10.52 -25.34
CA ALA A 148 -1.73 -9.99 -26.70
C ALA A 148 -0.46 -9.15 -26.87
N GLN A 149 -0.21 -8.22 -25.94
CA GLN A 149 0.95 -7.32 -26.00
C GLN A 149 1.40 -6.90 -24.60
N THR A 150 2.68 -6.58 -24.44
CA THR A 150 3.26 -6.12 -23.18
C THR A 150 4.25 -4.99 -23.42
N HIS A 151 4.40 -4.10 -22.44
CA HIS A 151 5.44 -3.09 -22.43
C HIS A 151 5.95 -2.87 -21.00
N MET A 152 7.27 -2.98 -20.80
CA MET A 152 7.88 -2.77 -19.49
C MET A 152 8.62 -1.43 -19.46
N MET A 153 8.26 -0.59 -18.50
CA MET A 153 8.88 0.70 -18.21
C MET A 153 9.70 0.59 -16.94
N THR A 154 10.80 1.34 -16.87
CA THR A 154 11.64 1.46 -15.68
C THR A 154 11.81 2.95 -15.38
N ILE A 155 11.35 3.37 -14.22
CA ILE A 155 11.20 4.78 -13.84
C ILE A 155 12.10 5.04 -12.64
N PRO A 156 13.14 5.88 -12.76
CA PRO A 156 13.95 6.32 -11.63
C PRO A 156 13.11 7.09 -10.60
N LEU A 157 13.34 6.84 -9.32
CA LEU A 157 12.56 7.46 -8.24
C LEU A 157 13.14 8.79 -7.74
N HIS A 158 14.39 9.09 -8.11
CA HIS A 158 15.10 10.30 -7.69
C HIS A 158 15.12 10.49 -6.17
N ASN A 159 15.33 9.42 -5.40
CA ASN A 159 15.22 9.34 -3.94
C ASN A 159 16.58 9.29 -3.23
N GLU A 160 17.66 9.72 -3.88
CA GLU A 160 19.01 9.66 -3.34
C GLU A 160 19.18 10.52 -2.08
N ASP A 161 18.45 11.63 -1.97
CA ASP A 161 18.38 12.47 -0.77
C ASP A 161 17.73 11.72 0.39
N ILE A 162 16.55 11.12 0.17
CA ILE A 162 15.81 10.34 1.17
C ILE A 162 16.69 9.21 1.71
N ARG A 163 17.42 8.49 0.84
CA ARG A 163 18.32 7.40 1.28
C ARG A 163 19.53 7.89 2.07
N ARG A 164 19.95 9.14 1.92
CA ARG A 164 20.97 9.78 2.77
C ARG A 164 20.38 10.32 4.08
N GLY A 165 19.06 10.25 4.26
CA GLY A 165 18.36 10.83 5.41
C GLY A 165 18.16 12.34 5.30
N THR A 166 18.22 12.91 4.09
CA THR A 166 17.95 14.33 3.82
C THR A 166 16.70 14.48 2.95
N VAL A 167 16.05 15.65 3.02
CA VAL A 167 14.93 16.01 2.13
C VAL A 167 15.37 17.25 1.35
N GLU A 168 15.94 17.02 0.17
CA GLU A 168 16.48 18.08 -0.69
C GLU A 168 15.48 18.46 -1.79
N LEU A 169 14.72 17.49 -2.30
CA LEU A 169 13.65 17.75 -3.27
C LEU A 169 12.31 17.89 -2.56
N THR A 170 11.58 18.94 -2.91
CA THR A 170 10.17 19.06 -2.54
C THR A 170 9.33 17.96 -3.20
N PRO A 171 8.14 17.63 -2.66
CA PRO A 171 7.22 16.68 -3.28
C PRO A 171 6.92 16.99 -4.75
N ASP A 172 6.64 18.25 -5.09
CA ASP A 172 6.29 18.67 -6.46
C ASP A 172 7.47 18.50 -7.43
N GLU A 173 8.68 18.87 -7.02
CA GLU A 173 9.89 18.68 -7.83
C GLU A 173 10.17 17.19 -8.09
N ARG A 174 9.96 16.34 -7.08
CA ARG A 174 10.16 14.90 -7.21
C ARG A 174 9.12 14.28 -8.16
N ILE A 175 7.85 14.64 -8.00
CA ILE A 175 6.77 14.23 -8.90
C ILE A 175 7.09 14.66 -10.33
N GLN A 176 7.55 15.90 -10.54
CA GLN A 176 7.92 16.40 -11.87
C GLN A 176 9.04 15.57 -12.50
N LYS A 177 10.13 15.28 -11.77
CA LYS A 177 11.24 14.46 -12.28
C LYS A 177 10.80 13.04 -12.64
N ILE A 178 9.99 12.41 -11.79
CA ILE A 178 9.42 11.09 -12.08
C ILE A 178 8.53 11.16 -13.34
N ARG A 179 7.70 12.20 -13.46
CA ARG A 179 6.81 12.42 -14.61
C ARG A 179 7.60 12.61 -15.91
N GLU A 180 8.72 13.32 -15.91
CA GLU A 180 9.60 13.44 -17.08
C GLU A 180 10.08 12.06 -17.57
N GLY A 181 10.43 11.16 -16.64
CA GLY A 181 10.80 9.78 -16.96
C GLY A 181 9.64 8.95 -17.52
N ILE A 182 8.41 9.21 -17.08
CA ILE A 182 7.18 8.58 -17.57
C ILE A 182 6.80 9.10 -18.95
N ASP A 183 6.80 10.42 -19.16
CA ASP A 183 6.43 11.08 -20.41
C ASP A 183 7.39 10.72 -21.55
N ALA A 184 8.64 10.34 -21.24
CA ALA A 184 9.61 9.84 -22.20
C ALA A 184 9.32 8.40 -22.68
N GLN A 185 8.39 7.67 -22.04
CA GLN A 185 8.03 6.30 -22.43
C GLN A 185 7.03 6.30 -23.58
N ARG A 186 7.01 5.20 -24.34
CA ARG A 186 6.04 5.00 -25.42
C ARG A 186 5.52 3.58 -25.43
N VAL A 187 4.28 3.39 -24.96
CA VAL A 187 3.60 2.10 -25.08
C VAL A 187 3.22 1.86 -26.55
N PRO A 188 3.67 0.75 -27.18
CA PRO A 188 3.56 0.53 -28.61
C PRO A 188 2.16 0.01 -29.05
N PHE A 189 1.14 0.19 -28.21
CA PHE A 189 -0.23 -0.25 -28.48
C PHE A 189 -1.26 0.63 -27.76
N PRO A 190 -2.52 0.66 -28.24
CA PRO A 190 -3.58 1.39 -27.55
C PRO A 190 -3.84 0.84 -26.15
N VAL A 191 -3.89 1.72 -25.16
CA VAL A 191 -4.23 1.39 -23.77
C VAL A 191 -5.71 1.62 -23.56
N ARG A 192 -6.43 0.57 -23.14
CA ARG A 192 -7.84 0.65 -22.78
C ARG A 192 -8.09 -0.09 -21.48
N PHE A 193 -8.81 0.51 -20.55
CA PHE A 193 -9.08 -0.10 -19.26
C PHE A 193 -9.90 -1.39 -19.31
N ASP A 194 -10.51 -1.76 -20.45
CA ASP A 194 -11.32 -2.98 -20.56
C ASP A 194 -10.49 -4.22 -20.93
N ASN A 195 -9.28 -4.03 -21.43
CA ASN A 195 -8.37 -5.12 -21.82
C ASN A 195 -6.90 -4.90 -21.44
N THR A 196 -6.55 -3.75 -20.87
CA THR A 196 -5.19 -3.35 -20.52
C THR A 196 -5.12 -2.96 -19.05
N PHE A 197 -4.15 -3.47 -18.32
CA PHE A 197 -3.82 -3.07 -16.95
C PHE A 197 -2.31 -2.87 -16.81
N ALA A 198 -1.90 -2.22 -15.73
CA ALA A 198 -0.50 -2.02 -15.41
C ALA A 198 -0.16 -2.66 -14.07
N PHE A 199 0.79 -3.60 -14.09
CA PHE A 199 1.48 -4.01 -12.89
C PHE A 199 2.46 -2.92 -12.48
N VAL A 200 2.27 -2.32 -11.31
CA VAL A 200 3.11 -1.24 -10.77
C VAL A 200 3.83 -1.76 -9.53
N TYR A 201 5.14 -2.00 -9.67
CA TYR A 201 6.00 -2.41 -8.57
C TYR A 201 7.03 -1.33 -8.27
N ILE A 202 7.16 -0.96 -7.01
CA ILE A 202 8.02 0.14 -6.55
C ILE A 202 9.02 -0.44 -5.55
N ASP A 203 10.26 0.03 -5.56
CA ASP A 203 11.22 -0.31 -4.50
C ASP A 203 10.67 0.17 -3.14
N GLY A 204 10.46 -0.78 -2.21
CA GLY A 204 9.67 -0.54 -1.00
C GLY A 204 10.39 0.15 0.15
N VAL A 205 11.66 0.55 -0.02
CA VAL A 205 12.43 1.29 1.00
C VAL A 205 12.77 2.72 0.52
N THR A 206 11.92 3.27 -0.35
CA THR A 206 12.16 4.55 -1.02
C THR A 206 11.21 5.67 -0.60
N ALA A 207 10.09 5.32 0.03
CA ALA A 207 8.97 6.20 0.34
C ALA A 207 8.30 6.87 -0.88
N CYS A 208 8.57 6.41 -2.10
CA CYS A 208 8.18 7.09 -3.34
C CYS A 208 6.83 6.65 -3.94
N GLU A 209 6.08 5.75 -3.31
CA GLU A 209 4.91 5.11 -3.89
C GLU A 209 3.88 6.11 -4.40
N SER A 210 3.48 7.07 -3.55
CA SER A 210 2.48 8.06 -3.91
C SER A 210 2.98 9.08 -4.92
N PHE A 211 4.28 9.39 -4.94
CA PHE A 211 4.89 10.26 -5.96
C PHE A 211 4.84 9.60 -7.34
N VAL A 212 5.12 8.30 -7.42
CA VAL A 212 5.00 7.52 -8.67
C VAL A 212 3.55 7.50 -9.17
N LEU A 213 2.59 7.21 -8.29
CA LEU A 213 1.18 7.16 -8.67
C LEU A 213 0.67 8.53 -9.12
N LYS A 214 1.03 9.61 -8.41
CA LYS A 214 0.69 10.98 -8.82
C LYS A 214 1.27 11.31 -10.20
N ALA A 215 2.55 11.01 -10.42
CA ALA A 215 3.20 11.25 -11.70
C ALA A 215 2.56 10.44 -12.86
N LEU A 216 2.14 9.20 -12.61
CA LEU A 216 1.39 8.39 -13.58
C LEU A 216 0.01 9.00 -13.90
N TYR A 217 -0.69 9.51 -12.90
CA TYR A 217 -1.98 10.17 -13.07
C TYR A 217 -1.86 11.50 -13.82
N ASP A 218 -0.81 12.29 -13.57
CA ASP A 218 -0.53 13.58 -14.22
C ASP A 218 0.00 13.43 -15.65
N SER A 219 0.58 12.28 -15.98
CA SER A 219 1.02 11.98 -17.35
C SER A 219 -0.19 11.64 -18.25
N GLU A 220 -1.29 11.16 -17.67
CA GLU A 220 -2.53 10.76 -18.36
C GLU A 220 -2.37 9.62 -19.40
N PHE A 221 -1.15 9.13 -19.59
CA PHE A 221 -0.81 8.26 -20.72
C PHE A 221 -1.22 6.78 -20.50
N LEU A 222 -1.51 6.37 -19.26
CA LEU A 222 -1.97 5.02 -18.90
C LEU A 222 -3.39 5.00 -18.31
N PRO A 223 -4.45 5.22 -19.11
CA PRO A 223 -5.84 5.19 -18.66
C PRO A 223 -6.33 3.74 -18.40
N CYS A 224 -5.68 3.05 -17.47
CA CYS A 224 -5.92 1.65 -17.13
C CYS A 224 -5.71 1.39 -15.63
N PRO A 225 -6.22 0.26 -15.08
CA PRO A 225 -6.03 -0.05 -13.67
C PRO A 225 -4.55 -0.24 -13.30
N TYR A 226 -4.13 0.46 -12.24
CA TYR A 226 -2.82 0.27 -11.59
C TYR A 226 -2.98 -0.72 -10.45
N ILE A 227 -2.24 -1.83 -10.52
CA ILE A 227 -2.23 -2.85 -9.48
C ILE A 227 -0.83 -3.36 -9.21
N GLY A 228 -0.50 -3.65 -7.95
CA GLY A 228 0.81 -4.16 -7.57
C GLY A 228 1.10 -3.81 -6.13
N GLY A 229 2.35 -3.42 -5.86
CA GLY A 229 2.77 -3.04 -4.53
C GLY A 229 4.27 -2.77 -4.45
N SER A 230 4.69 -2.36 -3.28
CA SER A 230 6.09 -2.16 -2.95
C SER A 230 6.78 -3.50 -2.77
N ALA A 231 7.93 -3.68 -3.44
CA ALA A 231 8.84 -4.77 -3.17
C ALA A 231 9.15 -4.82 -1.67
N SER A 232 9.32 -6.02 -1.12
CA SER A 232 9.62 -6.20 0.29
C SER A 232 10.93 -6.94 0.49
N GLY A 233 11.55 -6.72 1.65
CA GLY A 233 12.90 -7.19 1.93
C GLY A 233 12.99 -7.87 3.30
N ALA A 234 14.20 -7.92 3.85
CA ALA A 234 14.35 -8.21 5.26
C ALA A 234 13.58 -7.16 6.10
N LEU A 235 13.15 -7.57 7.29
CA LEU A 235 12.39 -6.69 8.20
C LEU A 235 13.25 -5.57 8.83
N ASP A 236 14.52 -5.49 8.45
CA ASP A 236 15.41 -4.34 8.73
C ASP A 236 15.21 -3.18 7.75
N PHE A 237 14.37 -3.35 6.71
CA PHE A 237 14.06 -2.34 5.70
C PHE A 237 15.30 -1.75 5.01
N SER A 238 16.37 -2.54 4.89
CA SER A 238 17.64 -2.08 4.32
C SER A 238 17.60 -1.98 2.79
N HIS A 239 17.13 -3.05 2.13
CA HIS A 239 17.13 -3.18 0.68
C HIS A 239 15.91 -3.97 0.19
N THR A 240 15.39 -3.58 -0.97
CA THR A 240 14.45 -4.37 -1.76
C THR A 240 14.89 -4.37 -3.21
N TYR A 241 14.48 -5.37 -3.98
CA TYR A 241 15.00 -5.57 -5.33
C TYR A 241 13.88 -5.84 -6.32
N ILE A 242 13.99 -5.25 -7.50
CA ILE A 242 13.14 -5.54 -8.65
C ILE A 242 14.01 -5.90 -9.85
N TYR A 243 13.76 -7.03 -10.48
CA TYR A 243 14.38 -7.41 -11.75
C TYR A 243 13.45 -7.11 -12.92
N ASN A 244 13.89 -6.25 -13.84
CA ASN A 244 13.08 -5.80 -14.99
C ASN A 244 13.35 -6.60 -16.29
N GLY A 245 13.77 -7.85 -16.19
CA GLY A 245 14.14 -8.67 -17.36
C GLY A 245 15.52 -8.35 -17.96
N LYS A 246 16.21 -7.32 -17.45
CA LYS A 246 17.56 -6.94 -17.89
C LYS A 246 18.53 -6.82 -16.73
N GLN A 247 18.13 -6.11 -15.68
CA GLN A 247 18.97 -5.81 -14.53
C GLN A 247 18.18 -5.82 -13.23
N VAL A 248 18.88 -6.02 -12.12
CA VAL A 248 18.35 -5.88 -10.77
C VAL A 248 18.44 -4.41 -10.38
N LEU A 249 17.33 -3.87 -9.84
CA LEU A 249 17.15 -2.46 -9.57
C LEU A 249 16.84 -2.23 -8.09
N GLU A 250 17.41 -1.14 -7.57
CA GLU A 250 16.99 -0.37 -6.40
C GLU A 250 16.69 1.06 -6.87
N ASN A 251 15.94 1.86 -6.12
CA ASN A 251 15.62 3.26 -6.42
C ASN A 251 14.80 3.44 -7.71
N HIS A 252 14.05 2.42 -8.11
CA HIS A 252 13.23 2.44 -9.32
C HIS A 252 11.81 1.91 -9.05
N ALA A 253 10.86 2.41 -9.83
CA ALA A 253 9.61 1.71 -10.11
C ALA A 253 9.70 0.97 -11.44
N VAL A 254 9.08 -0.20 -11.51
CA VAL A 254 8.92 -0.97 -12.75
C VAL A 254 7.43 -1.13 -13.02
N VAL A 255 7.02 -0.69 -14.21
CA VAL A 255 5.63 -0.75 -14.66
C VAL A 255 5.54 -1.70 -15.85
N LEU A 256 4.84 -2.82 -15.69
CA LEU A 256 4.55 -3.75 -16.77
C LEU A 256 3.12 -3.54 -17.24
N VAL A 257 2.97 -2.88 -18.38
CA VAL A 257 1.69 -2.67 -19.07
C VAL A 257 1.35 -3.93 -19.85
N VAL A 258 0.19 -4.51 -19.59
CA VAL A 258 -0.25 -5.78 -20.16
C VAL A 258 -1.59 -5.60 -20.84
N ARG A 259 -1.64 -5.94 -22.14
CA ARG A 259 -2.87 -6.02 -22.92
C ARG A 259 -3.25 -7.49 -23.11
N LEU A 260 -4.43 -7.86 -22.66
CA LEU A 260 -4.99 -9.20 -22.84
C LEU A 260 -5.54 -9.41 -24.26
N ALA A 261 -5.59 -10.66 -24.68
CA ALA A 261 -6.33 -11.08 -25.88
C ALA A 261 -7.84 -10.94 -25.68
N ASP A 262 -8.58 -10.82 -26.78
CA ASP A 262 -10.00 -10.39 -26.78
C ASP A 262 -10.95 -11.35 -26.04
N ASP A 263 -10.58 -12.62 -25.89
CA ASP A 263 -11.37 -13.63 -25.16
C ASP A 263 -11.14 -13.62 -23.64
N TYR A 264 -10.27 -12.73 -23.13
CA TYR A 264 -9.90 -12.69 -21.72
C TYR A 264 -10.37 -11.41 -21.05
N ARG A 265 -10.74 -11.52 -19.78
CA ARG A 265 -11.10 -10.41 -18.92
C ARG A 265 -10.34 -10.49 -17.61
N TYR A 266 -10.33 -9.38 -16.90
CA TYR A 266 -9.79 -9.32 -15.55
C TYR A 266 -10.66 -8.43 -14.68
N SER A 267 -10.51 -8.56 -13.37
CA SER A 267 -11.21 -7.73 -12.39
C SER A 267 -10.34 -7.53 -11.15
N ILE A 268 -10.43 -6.35 -10.56
CA ILE A 268 -9.68 -5.95 -9.37
C ILE A 268 -10.49 -6.24 -8.11
N PHE A 269 -9.91 -7.00 -7.20
CA PHE A 269 -10.43 -7.27 -5.88
C PHE A 269 -9.64 -6.48 -4.83
N LYS A 270 -10.33 -5.94 -3.85
CA LYS A 270 -9.72 -5.33 -2.66
C LYS A 270 -10.45 -5.85 -1.42
N SER A 271 -9.70 -6.24 -0.40
CA SER A 271 -10.23 -6.65 0.90
C SER A 271 -9.51 -5.91 2.03
N GLN A 272 -10.25 -5.45 3.02
CA GLN A 272 -9.71 -4.73 4.18
C GLN A 272 -10.55 -5.03 5.43
N ALA A 273 -9.93 -5.57 6.46
CA ALA A 273 -10.61 -5.96 7.70
C ALA A 273 -10.70 -4.77 8.67
N ALA A 274 -11.33 -3.68 8.23
CA ALA A 274 -11.53 -2.50 9.06
C ALA A 274 -12.79 -1.72 8.66
N GLU A 275 -13.52 -1.20 9.65
CA GLU A 275 -14.75 -0.42 9.47
C GLU A 275 -14.64 0.99 10.11
N PRO A 276 -15.29 2.01 9.54
CA PRO A 276 -15.20 3.38 10.06
C PRO A 276 -15.91 3.48 11.41
N THR A 277 -15.30 4.20 12.36
CA THR A 277 -15.95 4.50 13.66
C THR A 277 -16.94 5.65 13.55
N GLY A 278 -16.81 6.49 12.53
CA GLY A 278 -17.52 7.75 12.35
C GLY A 278 -16.64 8.97 12.67
N ASP A 279 -15.51 8.76 13.33
CA ASP A 279 -14.58 9.82 13.73
C ASP A 279 -13.60 10.16 12.60
N LYS A 280 -13.35 11.46 12.44
CA LYS A 280 -12.42 11.98 11.45
C LYS A 280 -11.83 13.32 11.86
N TRP A 281 -10.65 13.62 11.34
CA TRP A 281 -9.97 14.90 11.56
C TRP A 281 -9.34 15.41 10.27
N THR A 282 -9.28 16.74 10.12
CA THR A 282 -8.60 17.37 8.99
C THR A 282 -7.14 17.59 9.34
N ILE A 283 -6.22 17.10 8.53
CA ILE A 283 -4.78 17.24 8.73
C ILE A 283 -4.35 18.68 8.44
N ILE A 284 -3.55 19.27 9.33
CA ILE A 284 -2.92 20.59 9.13
C ILE A 284 -1.40 20.47 9.06
N GLY A 285 -0.77 19.95 10.12
CA GLY A 285 0.67 19.76 10.19
C GLY A 285 1.03 18.34 9.77
N SER A 286 1.74 18.22 8.64
CA SER A 286 2.24 16.96 8.11
C SER A 286 3.45 17.15 7.20
N ASP A 287 4.33 16.15 7.13
CA ASP A 287 5.36 16.03 6.10
C ASP A 287 5.13 14.77 5.25
N ALA A 288 4.82 14.95 3.96
CA ALA A 288 4.54 13.84 3.05
C ALA A 288 5.77 12.99 2.73
N THR A 289 6.97 13.58 2.73
CA THR A 289 8.23 12.86 2.43
C THR A 289 8.65 12.02 3.63
N LEU A 290 8.55 12.59 4.84
CA LEU A 290 8.87 11.90 6.10
C LEU A 290 7.70 11.05 6.64
N ARG A 291 6.53 11.16 6.01
CA ARG A 291 5.28 10.47 6.37
C ARG A 291 4.85 10.75 7.80
N THR A 292 4.90 12.02 8.18
CA THR A 292 4.56 12.44 9.54
C THR A 292 3.31 13.28 9.60
N VAL A 293 2.61 13.19 10.74
CA VAL A 293 1.49 14.05 11.11
C VAL A 293 1.70 14.54 12.53
N GLU A 294 1.68 15.86 12.69
CA GLU A 294 1.82 16.53 13.98
C GLU A 294 0.49 17.11 14.48
N THR A 295 -0.27 17.77 13.59
CA THR A 295 -1.47 18.53 14.00
C THR A 295 -2.68 18.32 13.10
N VAL A 296 -3.86 18.44 13.71
CA VAL A 296 -5.16 18.43 13.06
C VAL A 296 -5.93 19.70 13.35
N ALA A 297 -7.00 19.96 12.59
CA ALA A 297 -7.92 21.06 12.82
C ALA A 297 -8.81 20.79 14.04
N ASP A 298 -8.94 21.78 14.93
CA ASP A 298 -10.04 21.86 15.89
C ASP A 298 -11.36 22.31 15.22
N ALA A 299 -12.39 22.61 16.02
CA ALA A 299 -13.69 23.03 15.52
C ALA A 299 -13.66 24.40 14.81
N GLU A 300 -12.71 25.27 15.19
CA GLU A 300 -12.51 26.60 14.65
C GLU A 300 -11.49 26.63 13.48
N GLY A 301 -10.85 25.50 13.19
CA GLY A 301 -9.87 25.33 12.12
C GLY A 301 -8.43 25.66 12.51
N HIS A 302 -8.12 25.77 13.81
CA HIS A 302 -6.77 25.97 14.30
C HIS A 302 -6.01 24.64 14.46
N PRO A 303 -4.68 24.65 14.29
CA PRO A 303 -3.86 23.46 14.48
C PRO A 303 -3.75 23.09 15.97
N VAL A 304 -4.21 21.89 16.31
CA VAL A 304 -4.04 21.26 17.62
C VAL A 304 -3.23 19.96 17.49
N PRO A 305 -2.41 19.59 18.50
CA PRO A 305 -1.62 18.36 18.45
C PRO A 305 -2.51 17.12 18.28
N PHE A 306 -2.25 16.31 17.25
CA PHE A 306 -3.09 15.16 16.94
C PHE A 306 -3.08 14.13 18.08
N ALA A 307 -1.94 13.98 18.76
CA ALA A 307 -1.79 13.06 19.88
C ALA A 307 -2.73 13.44 21.04
N ASP A 308 -2.83 14.73 21.35
CA ASP A 308 -3.66 15.22 22.45
C ASP A 308 -5.16 14.99 22.14
N VAL A 309 -5.56 15.22 20.88
CA VAL A 309 -6.92 14.93 20.39
C VAL A 309 -7.27 13.44 20.51
N LEU A 310 -6.35 12.55 20.11
CA LEU A 310 -6.57 11.10 20.22
C LEU A 310 -6.61 10.62 21.68
N MET A 311 -5.77 11.19 22.55
CA MET A 311 -5.76 10.85 23.97
C MET A 311 -7.08 11.23 24.65
N GLU A 312 -7.60 12.43 24.35
CA GLU A 312 -8.91 12.87 24.84
C GLU A 312 -10.04 11.97 24.33
N HIS A 313 -10.05 11.69 23.03
CA HIS A 313 -11.08 10.88 22.38
C HIS A 313 -11.10 9.43 22.88
N LEU A 314 -9.93 8.82 23.08
CA LEU A 314 -9.79 7.44 23.55
C LEU A 314 -9.78 7.32 25.09
N HIS A 315 -9.93 8.45 25.80
CA HIS A 315 -9.93 8.53 27.26
C HIS A 315 -8.66 7.91 27.90
N VAL A 316 -7.50 8.20 27.32
CA VAL A 316 -6.19 7.75 27.83
C VAL A 316 -5.36 8.94 28.28
N SER A 317 -4.54 8.73 29.31
CA SER A 317 -3.78 9.80 29.97
C SER A 317 -2.30 9.86 29.61
N ASP A 318 -1.79 8.83 28.92
CA ASP A 318 -0.39 8.75 28.52
C ASP A 318 -0.21 8.01 27.18
N VAL A 319 1.01 8.09 26.68
CA VAL A 319 1.39 7.62 25.35
C VAL A 319 1.44 6.11 25.22
N ASN A 320 1.80 5.38 26.28
CA ASN A 320 1.79 3.93 26.24
C ASN A 320 0.35 3.42 26.17
N ALA A 321 -0.54 4.00 26.98
CA ALA A 321 -1.96 3.72 26.93
C ALA A 321 -2.57 4.08 25.57
N LEU A 322 -2.13 5.17 24.92
CA LEU A 322 -2.52 5.52 23.56
C LEU A 322 -2.08 4.46 22.54
N SER A 323 -0.82 4.00 22.61
CA SER A 323 -0.31 2.96 21.73
C SER A 323 -1.09 1.65 21.88
N ASP A 324 -1.40 1.25 23.12
CA ASP A 324 -2.19 0.05 23.40
C ASP A 324 -3.63 0.20 22.89
N ALA A 325 -4.25 1.37 23.07
CA ALA A 325 -5.59 1.64 22.58
C ALA A 325 -5.66 1.58 21.04
N LEU A 326 -4.66 2.15 20.35
CA LEU A 326 -4.59 2.17 18.89
C LEU A 326 -4.28 0.80 18.27
N ALA A 327 -3.91 -0.22 19.06
CA ALA A 327 -3.72 -1.59 18.54
C ALA A 327 -5.01 -2.17 17.91
N GLY A 328 -6.19 -1.74 18.39
CA GLY A 328 -7.49 -2.12 17.81
C GLY A 328 -7.92 -1.29 16.59
N TYR A 329 -7.13 -0.28 16.21
CA TYR A 329 -7.51 0.71 15.21
C TYR A 329 -6.45 0.92 14.13
N THR A 330 -6.91 1.35 12.96
CA THR A 330 -6.07 1.86 11.88
C THR A 330 -6.67 3.16 11.38
N PHE A 331 -5.98 3.85 10.49
CA PHE A 331 -6.50 5.09 9.89
C PHE A 331 -6.77 4.88 8.41
N ALA A 332 -7.62 5.72 7.83
CA ALA A 332 -7.84 5.71 6.38
C ALA A 332 -8.13 7.10 5.82
N SER A 333 -7.78 7.29 4.57
CA SER A 333 -8.27 8.37 3.71
C SER A 333 -9.57 7.94 3.04
N HIS A 334 -10.41 8.88 2.64
CA HIS A 334 -11.67 8.57 1.96
C HIS A 334 -11.71 9.18 0.55
N VAL A 335 -11.83 8.31 -0.47
CA VAL A 335 -11.89 8.70 -1.88
C VAL A 335 -13.18 8.19 -2.52
N GLY A 336 -14.05 9.12 -2.89
CA GLY A 336 -15.37 8.82 -3.43
C GLY A 336 -16.27 8.10 -2.42
N LYS A 337 -16.32 6.76 -2.50
CA LYS A 337 -17.09 5.88 -1.60
C LYS A 337 -16.22 4.78 -0.99
N GLN A 338 -14.90 4.97 -1.01
CA GLN A 338 -13.94 3.93 -0.62
C GLN A 338 -12.92 4.49 0.37
N TYR A 339 -12.62 3.70 1.38
CA TYR A 339 -11.54 3.97 2.32
C TYR A 339 -10.22 3.40 1.79
N PHE A 340 -9.12 4.11 2.01
CA PHE A 340 -7.75 3.69 1.71
C PHE A 340 -6.97 3.76 3.00
N ILE A 341 -6.60 2.61 3.55
CA ILE A 341 -5.93 2.54 4.85
C ILE A 341 -4.56 3.21 4.76
N ARG A 342 -4.25 3.96 5.82
CA ARG A 342 -3.02 4.69 6.13
C ARG A 342 -2.55 4.17 7.48
N SER A 343 -1.79 3.09 7.49
CA SER A 343 -1.45 2.43 8.75
C SER A 343 -0.41 3.23 9.54
N LEU A 344 -0.62 3.32 10.85
CA LEU A 344 0.34 3.91 11.77
C LEU A 344 1.57 3.01 11.89
N GLN A 345 2.76 3.59 11.81
CA GLN A 345 4.04 2.91 12.00
C GLN A 345 4.51 3.03 13.45
N GLN A 346 4.64 4.26 13.93
CA GLN A 346 5.10 4.56 15.28
C GLN A 346 4.66 5.95 15.71
N PHE A 347 4.74 6.20 17.01
CA PHE A 347 4.57 7.53 17.57
C PHE A 347 5.88 7.98 18.22
N ASP A 348 6.38 9.15 17.80
CA ASP A 348 7.52 9.83 18.38
C ASP A 348 7.03 10.68 19.56
N VAL A 349 7.36 10.21 20.76
CA VAL A 349 6.93 10.82 22.02
C VAL A 349 7.58 12.18 22.26
N ALA A 350 8.84 12.34 21.86
CA ALA A 350 9.61 13.56 22.12
C ALA A 350 9.07 14.73 21.28
N GLU A 351 8.78 14.46 20.01
CA GLU A 351 8.27 15.45 19.06
C GLU A 351 6.73 15.48 18.96
N LYS A 352 6.03 14.62 19.73
CA LYS A 352 4.57 14.40 19.66
C LYS A 352 4.05 14.18 18.23
N ARG A 353 4.72 13.33 17.47
CA ARG A 353 4.50 13.17 16.03
C ARG A 353 4.20 11.72 15.65
N PHE A 354 3.19 11.51 14.82
CA PHE A 354 2.87 10.19 14.29
C PHE A 354 3.62 9.95 12.98
N HIS A 355 4.20 8.76 12.84
CA HIS A 355 4.77 8.27 11.60
C HIS A 355 3.83 7.24 10.97
N PHE A 356 3.63 7.33 9.66
CA PHE A 356 2.75 6.45 8.89
C PHE A 356 3.51 5.68 7.81
N TYR A 357 2.96 4.54 7.40
CA TYR A 357 3.48 3.77 6.27
C TYR A 357 3.10 4.36 4.90
N CYS A 358 2.12 5.26 4.85
CA CYS A 358 1.80 6.08 3.68
C CYS A 358 2.06 7.56 3.99
N ASP A 359 2.30 8.35 2.95
CA ASP A 359 2.19 9.79 3.03
C ASP A 359 0.75 10.22 3.34
N ILE A 360 0.65 11.30 4.11
CA ILE A 360 -0.58 12.01 4.44
C ILE A 360 -0.26 13.48 4.23
N THR A 361 -1.19 14.20 3.60
CA THR A 361 -0.97 15.60 3.21
C THR A 361 -1.89 16.54 3.98
N ALA A 362 -1.42 17.75 4.25
CA ALA A 362 -2.25 18.82 4.79
C ALA A 362 -3.48 19.04 3.89
N GLY A 363 -4.65 19.20 4.51
CA GLY A 363 -5.94 19.27 3.81
C GLY A 363 -6.62 17.91 3.59
N GLU A 364 -5.95 16.80 3.86
CA GLU A 364 -6.55 15.48 3.86
C GLU A 364 -7.44 15.26 5.10
N GLU A 365 -8.50 14.46 4.95
CA GLU A 365 -9.27 13.97 6.10
C GLU A 365 -8.79 12.57 6.44
N ILE A 366 -8.42 12.36 7.70
CA ILE A 366 -8.05 11.06 8.25
C ILE A 366 -9.21 10.51 9.08
N PHE A 367 -9.60 9.27 8.82
CA PHE A 367 -10.71 8.59 9.47
C PHE A 367 -10.18 7.52 10.41
N LEU A 368 -10.73 7.44 11.62
CA LEU A 368 -10.45 6.33 12.52
C LEU A 368 -11.23 5.10 12.08
N MET A 369 -10.54 3.97 11.97
CA MET A 369 -11.09 2.70 11.52
C MET A 369 -10.85 1.65 12.60
N ARG A 370 -11.89 0.92 12.99
CA ARG A 370 -11.77 -0.23 13.90
C ARG A 370 -11.44 -1.48 13.10
N ARG A 371 -10.45 -2.25 13.55
CA ARG A 371 -10.12 -3.55 12.95
C ARG A 371 -11.22 -4.58 13.23
N GLU A 372 -11.58 -5.34 12.20
CA GLU A 372 -12.64 -6.34 12.21
C GLU A 372 -12.09 -7.77 12.10
N ASN A 373 -12.97 -8.77 12.18
CA ASN A 373 -12.56 -10.16 11.99
C ASN A 373 -12.03 -10.38 10.56
N PHE A 374 -10.77 -10.74 10.45
CA PHE A 374 -10.06 -10.87 9.18
C PHE A 374 -10.64 -11.96 8.27
N VAL A 375 -10.82 -13.18 8.79
CA VAL A 375 -11.26 -14.33 7.98
C VAL A 375 -12.69 -14.13 7.47
N LYS A 376 -13.58 -13.67 8.34
CA LYS A 376 -14.98 -13.41 7.99
C LYS A 376 -15.06 -12.32 6.92
N THR A 377 -14.38 -11.19 7.14
CA THR A 377 -14.40 -10.05 6.21
C THR A 377 -13.90 -10.46 4.83
N LEU A 378 -12.75 -11.14 4.77
CA LEU A 378 -12.19 -11.65 3.52
C LEU A 378 -13.17 -12.56 2.76
N LYS A 379 -13.86 -13.47 3.46
CA LYS A 379 -14.83 -14.40 2.85
C LYS A 379 -16.08 -13.68 2.34
N ASP A 380 -16.62 -12.75 3.12
CA ASP A 380 -17.82 -11.99 2.76
C ASP A 380 -17.55 -11.07 1.55
N GLU A 381 -16.42 -10.34 1.58
CA GLU A 381 -16.01 -9.46 0.48
C GLU A 381 -15.72 -10.25 -0.80
N TYR A 382 -15.04 -11.39 -0.70
CA TYR A 382 -14.79 -12.24 -1.87
C TYR A 382 -16.09 -12.83 -2.44
N ALA A 383 -17.01 -13.29 -1.59
CA ALA A 383 -18.31 -13.79 -2.03
C ALA A 383 -19.12 -12.71 -2.77
N ALA A 384 -19.12 -11.48 -2.27
CA ALA A 384 -19.73 -10.34 -2.94
C ALA A 384 -19.04 -10.01 -4.27
N TYR A 385 -17.70 -10.05 -4.30
CA TYR A 385 -16.88 -9.80 -5.48
C TYR A 385 -17.09 -10.85 -6.58
N ALA A 386 -17.18 -12.14 -6.22
CA ALA A 386 -17.29 -13.24 -7.17
C ALA A 386 -18.70 -13.42 -7.74
N LYS A 387 -19.72 -12.80 -7.12
CA LYS A 387 -21.12 -12.92 -7.53
C LYS A 387 -21.32 -12.48 -8.98
N GLY A 388 -21.85 -13.38 -9.80
CA GLY A 388 -22.15 -13.12 -11.21
C GLY A 388 -20.97 -13.23 -12.17
N LYS A 389 -19.78 -13.59 -11.69
CA LYS A 389 -18.58 -13.80 -12.52
C LYS A 389 -18.37 -15.29 -12.82
N PRO A 390 -17.73 -15.63 -13.96
CA PRO A 390 -17.25 -16.98 -14.20
C PRO A 390 -16.16 -17.37 -13.20
N ALA A 391 -15.82 -18.66 -13.15
CA ALA A 391 -14.67 -19.12 -12.37
C ALA A 391 -13.37 -18.47 -12.89
N PRO A 392 -12.52 -17.91 -12.01
CA PRO A 392 -11.25 -17.34 -12.43
C PRO A 392 -10.27 -18.45 -12.85
N ILE A 393 -9.46 -18.18 -13.86
CA ILE A 393 -8.41 -19.10 -14.34
C ILE A 393 -7.09 -18.92 -13.57
N GLY A 394 -6.93 -17.78 -12.91
CA GLY A 394 -5.79 -17.47 -12.06
C GLY A 394 -5.88 -16.09 -11.45
N ALA A 395 -4.97 -15.79 -10.52
CA ALA A 395 -4.90 -14.50 -9.84
C ALA A 395 -3.48 -14.14 -9.39
N VAL A 396 -3.25 -12.83 -9.23
CA VAL A 396 -2.10 -12.27 -8.51
C VAL A 396 -2.58 -11.59 -7.24
N LEU A 397 -1.94 -11.89 -6.10
CA LEU A 397 -2.22 -11.24 -4.82
C LEU A 397 -1.07 -10.32 -4.41
N ASN A 398 -1.38 -9.07 -4.10
CA ASN A 398 -0.50 -8.14 -3.41
C ASN A 398 -1.10 -7.90 -2.01
N ASP A 399 -0.42 -8.41 -0.99
CA ASP A 399 -0.91 -8.44 0.39
C ASP A 399 -0.05 -7.54 1.27
N CYS A 400 -0.60 -6.63 2.07
CA CYS A 400 0.25 -5.89 2.99
C CYS A 400 0.92 -6.83 3.99
N ILE A 401 2.23 -6.67 4.25
CA ILE A 401 2.90 -7.36 5.36
C ILE A 401 2.19 -7.11 6.70
N LEU A 402 1.56 -5.95 6.86
CA LEU A 402 0.78 -5.62 8.07
C LEU A 402 -0.38 -6.58 8.31
N ARG A 403 -0.96 -7.20 7.27
CA ARG A 403 -2.01 -8.22 7.48
C ARG A 403 -1.45 -9.47 8.14
N ARG A 404 -0.23 -9.88 7.76
CA ARG A 404 0.44 -11.02 8.42
C ARG A 404 0.78 -10.70 9.87
N LEU A 405 1.27 -9.49 10.13
CA LEU A 405 1.66 -9.07 11.47
C LEU A 405 0.47 -8.87 12.39
N THR A 406 -0.59 -8.22 11.90
CA THR A 406 -1.79 -7.90 12.69
C THR A 406 -2.69 -9.12 12.91
N PHE A 407 -2.87 -9.96 11.90
CA PHE A 407 -3.80 -11.08 11.93
C PHE A 407 -3.11 -12.46 12.01
N ALA A 408 -1.90 -12.51 12.57
CA ALA A 408 -1.05 -13.71 12.60
C ALA A 408 -1.80 -14.97 13.11
N ALA A 409 -2.63 -14.82 14.14
CA ALA A 409 -3.41 -15.91 14.73
C ALA A 409 -4.56 -16.41 13.83
N GLU A 410 -4.99 -15.61 12.86
CA GLU A 410 -6.14 -15.88 11.99
C GLU A 410 -5.74 -16.38 10.59
N LEU A 411 -4.47 -16.20 10.17
CA LEU A 411 -4.00 -16.52 8.82
C LEU A 411 -4.27 -17.96 8.39
N ALA A 412 -4.25 -18.92 9.32
CA ALA A 412 -4.56 -20.32 9.04
C ALA A 412 -5.99 -20.55 8.52
N GLY A 413 -6.91 -19.60 8.78
CA GLY A 413 -8.28 -19.60 8.31
C GLY A 413 -8.52 -18.95 6.94
N ALA A 414 -7.48 -18.35 6.33
CA ALA A 414 -7.55 -17.76 5.00
C ALA A 414 -7.49 -18.84 3.90
N ASP A 415 -8.57 -19.63 3.81
CA ASP A 415 -8.69 -20.84 2.99
C ASP A 415 -9.45 -20.62 1.67
N LEU A 416 -9.42 -19.40 1.13
CA LEU A 416 -9.96 -19.08 -0.19
C LEU A 416 -8.98 -19.45 -1.31
N PHE A 417 -9.46 -19.37 -2.56
CA PHE A 417 -8.64 -19.47 -3.78
C PHE A 417 -8.05 -20.87 -4.06
N ASP A 418 -8.52 -21.92 -3.39
CA ASP A 418 -8.10 -23.28 -3.74
C ASP A 418 -8.49 -23.64 -5.18
N GLY A 419 -7.59 -24.36 -5.87
CA GLY A 419 -7.78 -24.80 -7.25
C GLY A 419 -7.55 -23.75 -8.35
N ILE A 420 -7.10 -22.53 -8.03
CA ILE A 420 -6.76 -21.51 -9.02
C ILE A 420 -5.24 -21.33 -9.14
N ALA A 421 -4.72 -21.01 -10.33
CA ALA A 421 -3.32 -20.65 -10.49
C ALA A 421 -3.06 -19.33 -9.75
N LEU A 422 -2.39 -19.41 -8.60
CA LEU A 422 -2.25 -18.33 -7.65
C LEU A 422 -0.79 -18.02 -7.38
N ALA A 423 -0.42 -16.75 -7.52
CA ALA A 423 0.84 -16.26 -6.98
C ALA A 423 0.65 -14.90 -6.33
N GLY A 424 1.42 -14.64 -5.28
CA GLY A 424 1.37 -13.37 -4.61
C GLY A 424 2.47 -13.24 -3.58
N PHE A 425 2.53 -12.06 -2.99
CA PHE A 425 3.56 -11.73 -2.03
C PHE A 425 3.06 -10.74 -0.99
N SER A 426 3.73 -10.74 0.16
CA SER A 426 3.56 -9.69 1.15
C SER A 426 4.41 -8.50 0.79
N ALA A 427 3.76 -7.39 0.45
CA ALA A 427 4.34 -6.12 0.06
C ALA A 427 4.55 -5.21 1.29
N PHE A 428 5.44 -4.22 1.18
CA PHE A 428 5.56 -3.14 2.17
C PHE A 428 4.45 -2.07 2.02
N GLY A 429 3.66 -2.16 0.96
CA GLY A 429 2.48 -1.36 0.69
C GLY A 429 1.87 -1.82 -0.63
N GLU A 430 0.57 -1.64 -0.81
CA GLU A 430 -0.15 -2.15 -1.97
C GLU A 430 -0.56 -1.02 -2.89
N VAL A 431 -0.62 -1.31 -4.19
CA VAL A 431 -1.16 -0.40 -5.20
C VAL A 431 -2.47 -0.99 -5.70
N ALA A 432 -3.55 -0.21 -5.55
CA ALA A 432 -4.83 -0.44 -6.22
C ALA A 432 -5.45 0.92 -6.58
N GLY A 433 -4.96 1.50 -7.68
CA GLY A 433 -5.17 2.90 -8.03
C GLY A 433 -4.33 3.84 -7.15
N LEU A 434 -4.55 3.83 -5.84
CA LEU A 434 -3.76 4.56 -4.85
C LEU A 434 -2.89 3.61 -4.02
N HIS A 435 -1.84 4.15 -3.41
CA HIS A 435 -1.06 3.45 -2.39
C HIS A 435 -1.94 3.24 -1.15
N THR A 436 -1.87 2.09 -0.51
CA THR A 436 -2.64 1.75 0.69
C THR A 436 -1.89 0.68 1.50
N ASN A 437 -2.24 0.54 2.78
CA ASN A 437 -1.67 -0.49 3.65
C ASN A 437 -2.76 -1.41 4.20
N GLU A 438 -2.36 -2.49 4.89
CA GLU A 438 -3.25 -3.40 5.61
C GLU A 438 -4.41 -3.98 4.75
N THR A 439 -4.21 -4.07 3.44
CA THR A 439 -5.21 -4.61 2.50
C THR A 439 -4.71 -5.84 1.73
N LEU A 440 -5.66 -6.59 1.18
CA LEU A 440 -5.39 -7.45 0.03
C LEU A 440 -5.78 -6.67 -1.21
N THR A 441 -4.90 -6.56 -2.19
CA THR A 441 -5.29 -6.19 -3.55
C THR A 441 -4.99 -7.35 -4.47
N ALA A 442 -5.88 -7.64 -5.40
CA ALA A 442 -5.70 -8.75 -6.31
C ALA A 442 -6.27 -8.47 -7.69
N ILE A 443 -5.63 -9.05 -8.70
CA ILE A 443 -6.19 -9.13 -10.06
C ILE A 443 -6.54 -10.58 -10.33
N PHE A 444 -7.82 -10.82 -10.67
CA PHE A 444 -8.30 -12.12 -11.13
C PHE A 444 -8.48 -12.11 -12.64
N PHE A 445 -8.17 -13.22 -13.28
CA PHE A 445 -8.26 -13.39 -14.72
C PHE A 445 -9.34 -14.41 -15.08
N TYR A 446 -9.99 -14.18 -16.21
CA TYR A 446 -11.11 -14.98 -16.70
C TYR A 446 -10.96 -15.21 -18.20
N GLN A 447 -11.27 -16.42 -18.68
CA GLN A 447 -11.50 -16.66 -20.09
C GLN A 447 -13.01 -16.71 -20.35
N LEU A 448 -13.47 -15.97 -21.35
CA LEU A 448 -14.85 -16.00 -21.80
C LEU A 448 -15.02 -17.09 -22.87
N SER A 449 -16.13 -17.82 -22.78
CA SER A 449 -16.58 -18.75 -23.83
C SER A 449 -17.77 -18.18 -24.62
N GLY A 450 -17.93 -16.85 -24.57
CA GLY A 450 -19.12 -16.10 -25.02
C GLY A 450 -19.86 -15.42 -23.87
N GLY A 451 -20.79 -14.52 -24.19
CA GLY A 451 -21.59 -13.77 -23.23
C GLY A 451 -20.96 -12.45 -22.76
N THR A 452 -21.67 -11.74 -21.87
CA THR A 452 -21.22 -10.47 -21.28
C THR A 452 -20.49 -10.71 -19.95
N PHE A 453 -19.32 -10.08 -19.79
CA PHE A 453 -18.64 -9.99 -18.50
C PHE A 453 -19.07 -8.67 -17.85
N SER A 454 -19.70 -8.74 -16.67
CA SER A 454 -20.00 -7.55 -15.86
C SER A 454 -19.21 -7.62 -14.58
N ASP A 455 -18.58 -6.49 -14.25
CA ASP A 455 -17.86 -6.32 -13.01
C ASP A 455 -18.04 -4.90 -12.50
N GLY A 456 -18.57 -4.76 -11.29
CA GLY A 456 -18.87 -3.45 -10.71
C GLY A 456 -17.65 -2.53 -10.53
N TYR A 457 -16.43 -3.09 -10.44
CA TYR A 457 -15.20 -2.30 -10.45
C TYR A 457 -14.86 -1.84 -11.87
N MET A 458 -14.72 -2.77 -12.82
CA MET A 458 -14.31 -2.46 -14.20
C MET A 458 -15.35 -1.60 -14.95
N ASP A 459 -16.65 -1.86 -14.77
CA ASP A 459 -17.75 -1.12 -15.40
C ASP A 459 -17.76 0.37 -14.99
N ARG A 460 -17.15 0.70 -13.83
CA ARG A 460 -17.05 2.07 -13.28
C ARG A 460 -15.63 2.60 -13.27
N PHE A 461 -14.70 1.92 -13.93
CA PHE A 461 -13.29 2.28 -13.86
C PHE A 461 -12.99 3.72 -14.30
N PRO A 462 -13.56 4.26 -15.40
CA PRO A 462 -13.32 5.66 -15.77
C PRO A 462 -13.67 6.65 -14.65
N SER A 463 -14.78 6.43 -13.94
CA SER A 463 -15.15 7.25 -12.78
C SER A 463 -14.18 7.08 -11.62
N LYS A 464 -13.66 5.87 -11.38
CA LYS A 464 -12.64 5.61 -10.35
C LYS A 464 -11.33 6.32 -10.67
N TYR A 465 -10.86 6.20 -11.90
CA TYR A 465 -9.65 6.87 -12.38
C TYR A 465 -9.75 8.39 -12.18
N ALA A 466 -10.88 8.99 -12.57
CA ALA A 466 -11.14 10.41 -12.36
C ALA A 466 -11.21 10.79 -10.87
N LEU A 467 -11.78 9.94 -10.01
CA LEU A 467 -11.79 10.16 -8.56
C LEU A 467 -10.38 10.17 -7.96
N TYR A 468 -9.49 9.29 -8.42
CA TYR A 468 -8.11 9.27 -7.94
C TYR A 468 -7.35 10.54 -8.31
N GLN A 469 -7.48 11.02 -9.55
CA GLN A 469 -6.93 12.31 -9.97
C GLN A 469 -7.53 13.47 -9.17
N LYS A 470 -8.85 13.46 -8.98
CA LYS A 470 -9.58 14.49 -8.25
C LYS A 470 -9.10 14.63 -6.80
N THR A 471 -8.82 13.53 -6.11
CA THR A 471 -8.36 13.55 -4.71
C THR A 471 -7.11 14.40 -4.53
N TYR A 472 -6.12 14.27 -5.42
CA TYR A 472 -4.91 15.08 -5.33
C TYR A 472 -5.20 16.58 -5.47
N LEU A 473 -6.11 16.97 -6.38
CA LEU A 473 -6.53 18.36 -6.55
C LEU A 473 -7.31 18.86 -5.32
N GLU A 474 -8.19 18.03 -4.75
CA GLU A 474 -8.97 18.39 -3.55
C GLU A 474 -8.06 18.63 -2.34
N HIS A 475 -7.04 17.79 -2.14
CA HIS A 475 -6.05 17.98 -1.09
C HIS A 475 -5.29 19.30 -1.29
N GLU A 476 -4.86 19.62 -2.52
CA GLU A 476 -4.17 20.86 -2.80
C GLU A 476 -5.03 22.10 -2.54
N ILE A 477 -6.30 22.07 -2.96
CA ILE A 477 -7.25 23.17 -2.73
C ILE A 477 -7.48 23.36 -1.23
N LYS A 478 -7.72 22.27 -0.49
CA LYS A 478 -7.92 22.32 0.97
C LYS A 478 -6.67 22.84 1.69
N ARG A 479 -5.47 22.39 1.29
CA ARG A 479 -4.19 22.90 1.81
C ARG A 479 -4.07 24.40 1.63
N ARG A 480 -4.38 24.92 0.43
CA ARG A 480 -4.35 26.37 0.15
C ARG A 480 -5.36 27.13 1.00
N ALA A 481 -6.56 26.57 1.18
CA ALA A 481 -7.60 27.16 2.03
C ALA A 481 -7.17 27.23 3.51
N ILE A 482 -6.56 26.15 4.04
CA ILE A 482 -5.99 26.13 5.40
C ILE A 482 -4.92 27.21 5.54
N ILE A 483 -3.98 27.31 4.60
CA ILE A 483 -2.92 28.34 4.64
C ILE A 483 -3.53 29.75 4.64
N ALA A 484 -4.56 30.00 3.82
CA ALA A 484 -5.24 31.28 3.78
C ALA A 484 -5.92 31.61 5.11
N HIS A 485 -6.66 30.65 5.69
CA HIS A 485 -7.33 30.79 6.99
C HIS A 485 -6.33 31.13 8.11
N LEU A 486 -5.21 30.39 8.19
CA LEU A 486 -4.17 30.64 9.19
C LEU A 486 -3.54 32.03 9.02
N ARG A 487 -3.31 32.46 7.78
CA ARG A 487 -2.78 33.80 7.49
C ARG A 487 -3.75 34.90 7.93
N GLU A 488 -5.04 34.73 7.66
CA GLU A 488 -6.07 35.68 8.08
C GLU A 488 -6.18 35.74 9.61
N GLY A 489 -6.14 34.60 10.29
CA GLY A 489 -6.11 34.53 11.76
C GLY A 489 -4.94 35.29 12.36
N ILE A 490 -3.72 35.11 11.84
CA ILE A 490 -2.53 35.85 12.28
C ILE A 490 -2.74 37.37 12.10
N ILE A 491 -3.27 37.80 10.95
CA ILE A 491 -3.52 39.23 10.69
C ILE A 491 -4.54 39.80 11.70
N GLN A 492 -5.62 39.06 11.98
CA GLN A 492 -6.64 39.48 12.95
C GLN A 492 -6.09 39.57 14.38
N GLU A 493 -5.24 38.62 14.79
CA GLU A 493 -4.56 38.70 16.08
C GLU A 493 -3.66 39.94 16.17
N PHE A 494 -2.84 40.20 15.14
CA PHE A 494 -2.01 41.41 15.10
C PHE A 494 -2.83 42.70 15.16
N ASP A 495 -3.98 42.75 14.47
CA ASP A 495 -4.89 43.90 14.54
C ASP A 495 -5.52 44.06 15.92
N SER A 496 -5.92 42.97 16.57
CA SER A 496 -6.42 42.96 17.94
C SER A 496 -5.35 43.46 18.93
N TYR A 497 -4.12 42.95 18.84
CA TYR A 497 -3.00 43.43 19.65
C TYR A 497 -2.74 44.92 19.45
N ARG A 498 -2.77 45.41 18.20
CA ARG A 498 -2.59 46.83 17.89
C ARG A 498 -3.70 47.69 18.51
N GLN A 499 -4.96 47.26 18.45
CA GLN A 499 -6.07 47.97 19.09
C GLN A 499 -5.94 47.99 20.61
N GLN A 500 -5.54 46.87 21.22
CA GLN A 500 -5.29 46.80 22.67
C GLN A 500 -4.14 47.73 23.09
N MET A 501 -3.05 47.80 22.32
CA MET A 501 -1.94 48.72 22.59
C MET A 501 -2.35 50.19 22.44
N ALA A 502 -3.16 50.53 21.44
CA ALA A 502 -3.71 51.87 21.30
C ALA A 502 -4.58 52.24 22.51
N GLY A 503 -5.47 51.33 22.96
CA GLY A 503 -6.25 51.53 24.17
C GLY A 503 -5.39 51.67 25.43
N LEU A 504 -4.26 50.96 25.52
CA LEU A 504 -3.31 51.11 26.63
C LEU A 504 -2.65 52.49 26.64
N SER A 505 -2.34 53.04 25.46
CA SER A 505 -1.81 54.39 25.30
C SER A 505 -2.81 55.44 25.77
N ASP A 506 -4.09 55.32 25.37
CA ASP A 506 -5.16 56.22 25.82
C ASP A 506 -5.33 56.19 27.35
N VAL A 507 -5.23 55.00 27.95
CA VAL A 507 -5.29 54.83 29.42
C VAL A 507 -4.08 55.48 30.08
N MET A 508 -2.87 55.34 29.54
CA MET A 508 -1.67 56.00 30.07
C MET A 508 -1.76 57.52 29.98
N GLU A 509 -2.32 58.05 28.89
CA GLU A 509 -2.56 59.48 28.70
C GLU A 509 -3.58 60.02 29.72
N HIS A 510 -4.68 59.29 29.94
CA HIS A 510 -5.66 59.65 30.98
C HIS A 510 -5.08 59.59 32.40
N VAL A 511 -4.19 58.64 32.69
CA VAL A 511 -3.49 58.57 33.99
C VAL A 511 -2.53 59.75 34.15
N ALA A 512 -1.80 60.13 33.10
CA ALA A 512 -0.91 61.29 33.11
C ALA A 512 -1.69 62.60 33.37
N GLU A 513 -2.79 62.83 32.65
CA GLU A 513 -3.67 63.99 32.88
C GLU A 513 -4.28 63.98 34.28
N SER A 514 -4.66 62.81 34.80
CA SER A 514 -5.22 62.68 36.16
C SER A 514 -4.17 62.99 37.24
N VAL A 515 -2.91 62.62 37.03
CA VAL A 515 -1.80 62.92 37.95
C VAL A 515 -1.47 64.42 37.92
N GLU A 516 -1.50 65.06 36.75
CA GLU A 516 -1.31 66.52 36.64
C GLU A 516 -2.43 67.29 37.34
N ASN A 517 -3.69 66.86 37.23
CA ASN A 517 -4.84 67.50 37.89
C ASN A 517 -4.87 67.33 39.42
N VAL A 518 -4.20 66.31 39.97
CA VAL A 518 -4.08 66.11 41.44
C VAL A 518 -2.85 66.83 42.01
N SER A 519 -1.90 67.22 41.17
CA SER A 519 -0.65 67.88 41.55
C SER A 519 -0.70 69.41 41.47
N GLY A 520 -1.85 69.99 41.10
CA GLY A 520 -2.09 71.43 40.93
C GLY A 520 -2.72 72.12 42.14
#